data_AF-A0A2V6GFT0-F1
#
_entry.id   AF-A0A2V6GFT0-F1
#
_cell.length_a   1.000
_cell.length_b   1.000
_cell.length_c   1.000
_cell.angle_alpha   90.00
_cell.angle_beta   90.00
_cell.angle_gamma   90.00
#
_symmetry.space_group_name_H-M   'P 1'
#
loop_
_entity.id
_entity.type
_entity.pdbx_description
1 polymer ?
#
loop_
_entity_poly.entity_id
_entity_poly.type
_entity_poly.pdbx_seq_one_letter_code
_entity_poly.pdbx_strand_id
1 'polypeptide(L)'
;MDSLFIITSLLKILGILFVVILPMVSYAVYAERRVSAFIQDRLGPNRVGPAGLFQPIADMFKLLLKEDFTPRAANTFYYWLAPCLAVMPAIITIAVVPFGSTLFGVPMVIADVNVGILFVFAIASLGVYGIVIGGWASNSKYPFLGGIRSSAQMLSYELSLGLAVVPVFLVVGSLRLTSVVRYQIEHGWFIAPFVGDWANPWKWLLAIPMIISFLVFMIAMFAETNRLPFDLPEAEQELAGGYNTEYSSMKFALYFLGEYAAMITGSAVIVTLFFGGWHFPGIPDGSHGWIFGLINIAVFFAKVAVMIFFFMWVRWTFPRFRYDQLMRLGWLFFFEIALVNIFLVAAIIPFYRS
;
A
#
# COMPACT_ATOMS: atom_id res chain seq x y z
N MET A 1 -20.20 -0.97 -26.12
CA MET A 1 -19.34 -0.33 -25.10
C MET A 1 -19.26 1.13 -25.46
N ASP A 2 -19.79 2.01 -24.59
CA ASP A 2 -19.91 3.43 -24.91
C ASP A 2 -18.52 4.05 -25.02
N SER A 3 -18.26 4.75 -26.13
CA SER A 3 -16.97 5.42 -26.38
C SER A 3 -16.56 6.36 -25.24
N LEU A 4 -17.55 6.99 -24.59
CA LEU A 4 -17.37 7.84 -23.41
C LEU A 4 -16.79 7.06 -22.22
N PHE A 5 -17.25 5.84 -21.97
CA PHE A 5 -16.72 5.00 -20.89
C PHE A 5 -15.26 4.62 -21.14
N ILE A 6 -14.92 4.26 -22.38
CA ILE A 6 -13.54 3.91 -22.76
C ILE A 6 -12.62 5.12 -22.62
N ILE A 7 -13.02 6.27 -23.15
CA ILE A 7 -12.23 7.51 -23.10
C ILE A 7 -12.03 7.96 -21.66
N THR A 8 -13.10 8.00 -20.84
CA THR A 8 -12.99 8.42 -19.44
C THR A 8 -12.13 7.46 -18.61
N SER A 9 -12.24 6.15 -18.84
CA SER A 9 -11.39 5.15 -18.18
C SER A 9 -9.92 5.28 -18.57
N LEU A 10 -9.64 5.50 -19.86
CA LEU A 10 -8.28 5.69 -20.35
C LEU A 10 -7.65 6.98 -19.81
N LEU A 11 -8.42 8.08 -19.75
CA LEU A 11 -7.97 9.32 -19.14
C LEU A 11 -7.69 9.16 -17.64
N LYS A 12 -8.54 8.43 -16.90
CA LYS A 12 -8.29 8.14 -15.48
C LYS A 12 -7.02 7.31 -15.28
N ILE A 13 -6.80 6.28 -16.11
CA ILE A 13 -5.60 5.43 -16.05
C ILE A 13 -4.34 6.25 -16.33
N LEU A 14 -4.32 7.01 -17.43
CA LEU A 14 -3.16 7.85 -17.77
C LEU A 14 -2.92 8.94 -16.73
N GLY A 15 -3.99 9.60 -16.27
CA GLY A 15 -3.91 10.63 -15.23
C GLY A 15 -3.36 10.08 -13.92
N ILE A 16 -3.91 8.98 -13.41
CA ILE A 16 -3.43 8.38 -12.16
C ILE A 16 -2.00 7.88 -12.31
N LEU A 17 -1.67 7.19 -13.41
CA LEU A 17 -0.33 6.64 -13.57
C LEU A 17 0.74 7.75 -13.68
N PHE A 18 0.58 8.67 -14.65
CA PHE A 18 1.62 9.64 -14.98
C PHE A 18 1.58 10.91 -14.14
N VAL A 19 0.40 11.37 -13.71
CA VAL A 19 0.25 12.62 -12.96
C VAL A 19 0.30 12.37 -11.46
N VAL A 20 -0.16 11.20 -10.98
CA VAL A 20 -0.23 10.91 -9.54
C VAL A 20 0.85 9.94 -9.10
N ILE A 21 0.82 8.68 -9.55
CA ILE A 21 1.63 7.61 -8.97
C ILE A 21 3.12 7.80 -9.22
N LEU A 22 3.55 8.01 -10.48
CA LEU A 22 4.99 8.17 -10.77
C LEU A 22 5.60 9.39 -10.04
N PRO A 23 4.95 10.58 -10.03
CA PRO A 23 5.42 11.69 -9.20
C PRO A 23 5.38 11.37 -7.71
N MET A 24 4.31 10.75 -7.21
CA MET A 24 4.14 10.44 -5.79
C MET A 24 5.20 9.46 -5.29
N VAL A 25 5.56 8.44 -6.08
CA VAL A 25 6.69 7.56 -5.76
C VAL A 25 7.99 8.35 -5.70
N SER A 26 8.28 9.14 -6.74
CA SER A 26 9.53 9.92 -6.84
C SER A 26 9.69 10.88 -5.65
N TYR A 27 8.62 11.57 -5.28
CA TYR A 27 8.60 12.48 -4.14
C TYR A 27 8.51 11.74 -2.79
N ALA A 28 7.98 10.52 -2.72
CA ALA A 28 8.07 9.70 -1.51
C ALA A 28 9.53 9.34 -1.19
N VAL A 29 10.36 9.03 -2.20
CA VAL A 29 11.81 8.82 -1.98
C VAL A 29 12.48 10.08 -1.41
N TYR A 30 12.14 11.25 -1.96
CA TYR A 30 12.64 12.52 -1.44
C TYR A 30 12.15 12.82 -0.02
N ALA A 31 10.86 12.60 0.24
CA ALA A 31 10.25 12.79 1.55
C ALA A 31 10.92 11.88 2.57
N GLU A 32 11.20 10.63 2.23
CA GLU A 32 11.88 9.69 3.13
C GLU A 32 13.29 10.15 3.50
N ARG A 33 14.05 10.69 2.53
CA ARG A 33 15.37 11.30 2.81
C ARG A 33 15.28 12.54 3.69
N ARG A 34 14.19 13.31 3.61
CA ARG A 34 13.97 14.50 4.45
C ARG A 34 13.52 14.13 5.86
N VAL A 35 12.55 13.23 5.99
CA VAL A 35 12.01 12.76 7.26
C VAL A 35 13.09 12.02 8.06
N SER A 36 13.84 11.13 7.42
CA SER A 36 14.97 10.43 8.07
C SER A 36 16.03 11.39 8.59
N ALA A 37 16.41 12.38 7.77
CA ALA A 37 17.38 13.38 8.15
C ALA A 37 16.88 14.23 9.32
N PHE A 38 15.60 14.61 9.33
CA PHE A 38 14.99 15.34 10.43
C PHE A 38 15.00 14.55 11.75
N ILE A 39 14.66 13.26 11.72
CA ILE A 39 14.70 12.38 12.92
C ILE A 39 16.15 12.23 13.43
N GLN A 40 17.13 12.23 12.53
CA GLN A 40 18.55 12.08 12.84
C GLN A 40 19.27 13.41 13.14
N ASP A 41 18.54 14.51 13.27
CA ASP A 41 19.08 15.86 13.45
C ASP A 41 20.17 16.24 12.43
N ARG A 42 19.93 15.90 11.14
CA ARG A 42 20.77 16.29 10.01
C ARG A 42 19.95 16.87 8.87
N LEU A 43 20.61 17.59 7.99
CA LEU A 43 19.97 18.15 6.80
C LEU A 43 19.84 17.09 5.72
N GLY A 44 18.61 16.87 5.23
CA GLY A 44 18.36 16.06 4.04
C GLY A 44 18.82 16.76 2.75
N PRO A 45 18.49 16.20 1.56
CA PRO A 45 18.89 16.77 0.27
C PRO A 45 18.52 18.26 0.17
N ASN A 46 19.50 19.15 -0.03
CA ASN A 46 19.31 20.60 -0.02
C ASN A 46 20.02 21.35 -1.17
N ARG A 47 20.79 20.67 -2.03
CA ARG A 47 21.59 21.28 -3.11
C ARG A 47 20.97 21.19 -4.49
N VAL A 48 20.19 20.16 -4.79
CA VAL A 48 19.62 19.91 -6.12
C VAL A 48 18.29 20.65 -6.28
N GLY A 49 18.38 21.97 -6.48
CA GLY A 49 17.24 22.89 -6.56
C GLY A 49 16.79 23.46 -5.19
N PRO A 50 15.74 24.31 -5.17
CA PRO A 50 15.19 24.85 -3.93
C PRO A 50 14.81 23.71 -2.98
N ALA A 51 15.39 23.70 -1.79
CA ALA A 51 15.17 22.64 -0.80
C ALA A 51 15.48 21.21 -1.30
N GLY A 52 16.19 21.01 -2.42
CA GLY A 52 16.46 19.68 -2.98
C GLY A 52 15.29 19.04 -3.76
N LEU A 53 14.26 19.81 -4.14
CA LEU A 53 13.08 19.29 -4.83
C LEU A 53 13.36 18.61 -6.17
N PHE A 54 14.47 18.95 -6.85
CA PHE A 54 14.85 18.31 -8.11
C PHE A 54 15.68 17.03 -7.91
N GLN A 55 15.90 16.59 -6.66
CA GLN A 55 16.63 15.36 -6.37
C GLN A 55 16.02 14.10 -7.02
N PRO A 56 14.69 13.85 -6.98
CA PRO A 56 14.12 12.68 -7.63
C PRO A 56 14.35 12.66 -9.14
N ILE A 57 14.29 13.83 -9.78
CA ILE A 57 14.55 13.98 -11.21
C ILE A 57 16.02 13.64 -11.51
N ALA A 58 16.96 14.14 -10.70
CA ALA A 58 18.37 13.80 -10.84
C ALA A 58 18.65 12.31 -10.64
N ASP A 59 17.98 11.67 -9.67
CA ASP A 59 18.10 10.23 -9.42
C ASP A 59 17.55 9.41 -10.61
N MET A 60 16.42 9.83 -11.20
CA MET A 60 15.87 9.23 -12.41
C MET A 60 16.88 9.30 -13.57
N PHE A 61 17.41 10.49 -13.88
CA PHE A 61 18.38 10.65 -14.97
C PHE A 61 19.67 9.86 -14.71
N LYS A 62 20.15 9.85 -13.46
CA LYS A 62 21.30 9.03 -13.07
C LYS A 62 21.05 7.56 -13.37
N LEU A 63 19.89 7.02 -12.97
CA LEU A 63 19.57 5.61 -13.17
C LEU A 63 19.32 5.27 -14.65
N LEU A 64 18.81 6.21 -15.46
CA LEU A 64 18.65 6.00 -16.91
C LEU A 64 19.97 6.04 -17.68
N LEU A 65 20.92 6.89 -17.27
CA LEU A 65 22.21 7.06 -17.95
C LEU A 65 23.27 6.06 -17.46
N LYS A 66 23.03 5.39 -16.33
CA LYS A 66 23.96 4.41 -15.76
C LYS A 66 23.99 3.16 -16.63
N GLU A 67 25.19 2.64 -16.85
CA GLU A 67 25.40 1.37 -17.56
C GLU A 67 24.61 0.23 -16.89
N ASP A 68 23.87 -0.50 -17.72
CA ASP A 68 23.09 -1.65 -17.30
C ASP A 68 23.92 -2.93 -17.45
N PHE A 69 24.39 -3.46 -16.33
CA PHE A 69 25.16 -4.70 -16.27
C PHE A 69 24.24 -5.91 -16.03
N THR A 70 24.48 -6.99 -16.77
CA THR A 70 23.82 -8.29 -16.55
C THR A 70 24.89 -9.36 -16.30
N PRO A 71 24.82 -10.09 -15.16
CA PRO A 71 25.77 -11.16 -14.91
C PRO A 71 25.67 -12.26 -15.97
N ARG A 72 26.82 -12.79 -16.44
CA ARG A 72 26.85 -13.85 -17.47
C ARG A 72 26.20 -15.16 -17.04
N ALA A 73 26.23 -15.44 -15.73
CA ALA A 73 25.64 -16.65 -15.16
C ALA A 73 24.13 -16.51 -14.89
N ALA A 74 23.57 -15.30 -14.98
CA ALA A 74 22.16 -15.05 -14.73
C ALA A 74 21.29 -15.55 -15.89
N ASN A 75 20.06 -15.98 -15.58
CA ASN A 75 19.09 -16.31 -16.62
C ASN A 75 18.45 -15.02 -17.16
N THR A 76 18.87 -14.59 -18.35
CA THR A 76 18.50 -13.29 -18.94
C THR A 76 16.99 -13.08 -19.02
N PHE A 77 16.20 -14.08 -19.40
CA PHE A 77 14.75 -13.90 -19.55
C PHE A 77 14.08 -13.55 -18.22
N TYR A 78 14.32 -14.37 -17.19
CA TYR A 78 13.72 -14.17 -15.87
C TYR A 78 14.29 -12.96 -15.14
N TYR A 79 15.58 -12.66 -15.37
CA TYR A 79 16.23 -11.49 -14.80
C TYR A 79 15.61 -10.17 -15.28
N TRP A 80 15.18 -10.10 -16.54
CA TRP A 80 14.48 -8.92 -17.06
C TRP A 80 12.99 -8.88 -16.70
N LEU A 81 12.37 -10.05 -16.57
CA LEU A 81 10.95 -10.17 -16.21
C LEU A 81 10.68 -9.82 -14.74
N ALA A 82 11.59 -10.18 -13.84
CA ALA A 82 11.38 -10.07 -12.40
C ALA A 82 11.09 -8.63 -11.90
N PRO A 83 11.85 -7.58 -12.30
CA PRO A 83 11.52 -6.20 -11.93
C PRO A 83 10.15 -5.74 -12.46
N CYS A 84 9.74 -6.20 -13.65
CA CYS A 84 8.43 -5.90 -14.21
C CYS A 84 7.31 -6.54 -13.35
N LEU A 85 7.50 -7.78 -12.91
CA LEU A 85 6.57 -8.47 -12.03
C LEU A 85 6.49 -7.87 -10.62
N ALA A 86 7.52 -7.16 -10.15
CA ALA A 86 7.47 -6.44 -8.88
C ALA A 86 6.61 -5.14 -8.98
N VAL A 87 6.68 -4.42 -10.10
CA VAL A 87 5.99 -3.13 -10.27
C VAL A 87 4.54 -3.29 -10.71
N MET A 88 4.27 -4.20 -11.65
CA MET A 88 2.96 -4.33 -12.29
C MET A 88 1.81 -4.57 -11.29
N PRO A 89 1.94 -5.47 -10.29
CA PRO A 89 0.89 -5.68 -9.29
C PRO A 89 0.53 -4.42 -8.51
N ALA A 90 1.53 -3.65 -8.08
CA ALA A 90 1.33 -2.43 -7.30
C ALA A 90 0.52 -1.39 -8.09
N ILE A 91 0.79 -1.26 -9.40
CA ILE A 91 0.07 -0.33 -10.29
C ILE A 91 -1.34 -0.83 -10.61
N ILE A 92 -1.50 -2.10 -10.95
CA ILE A 92 -2.80 -2.69 -11.33
C ILE A 92 -3.79 -2.60 -10.16
N THR A 93 -3.32 -2.83 -8.94
CA THR A 93 -4.16 -2.81 -7.73
C THR A 93 -4.86 -1.46 -7.51
N ILE A 94 -4.27 -0.35 -7.97
CA ILE A 94 -4.88 0.99 -7.85
C ILE A 94 -6.16 1.11 -8.69
N ALA A 95 -6.33 0.29 -9.73
CA ALA A 95 -7.50 0.37 -10.60
C ALA A 95 -8.83 0.18 -9.85
N VAL A 96 -8.83 -0.61 -8.77
CA VAL A 96 -10.05 -0.86 -7.98
C VAL A 96 -10.21 0.08 -6.79
N VAL A 97 -9.18 0.89 -6.47
CA VAL A 97 -9.20 1.81 -5.34
C VAL A 97 -9.98 3.07 -5.73
N PRO A 98 -11.09 3.39 -5.03
CA PRO A 98 -11.81 4.62 -5.29
C PRO A 98 -11.11 5.82 -4.61
N PHE A 99 -10.83 6.86 -5.39
CA PHE A 99 -10.02 8.01 -4.98
C PHE A 99 -10.84 9.30 -4.85
N GLY A 100 -12.15 9.25 -5.05
CA GLY A 100 -13.06 10.38 -4.87
C GLY A 100 -14.52 10.01 -5.06
N SER A 101 -15.41 10.97 -4.75
CA SER A 101 -16.87 10.86 -4.97
C SER A 101 -17.23 10.87 -6.47
N THR A 102 -17.58 12.04 -7.01
CA THR A 102 -17.89 12.26 -8.42
C THR A 102 -17.23 13.56 -8.89
N LEU A 103 -16.66 13.55 -10.09
CA LEU A 103 -16.15 14.75 -10.76
C LEU A 103 -16.85 14.85 -12.12
N PHE A 104 -17.54 15.97 -12.38
CA PHE A 104 -18.37 16.17 -13.58
C PHE A 104 -19.39 15.05 -13.82
N GLY A 105 -19.99 14.51 -12.76
CA GLY A 105 -20.96 13.40 -12.83
C GLY A 105 -20.34 12.02 -13.06
N VAL A 106 -19.01 11.93 -13.20
CA VAL A 106 -18.29 10.66 -13.36
C VAL A 106 -17.78 10.20 -11.99
N PRO A 107 -18.02 8.94 -11.56
CA PRO A 107 -17.46 8.42 -10.32
C PRO A 107 -15.95 8.27 -10.41
N MET A 108 -15.23 8.64 -9.35
CA MET A 108 -13.77 8.67 -9.30
C MET A 108 -13.19 7.33 -8.83
N VAL A 109 -13.46 6.32 -9.65
CA VAL A 109 -12.90 4.96 -9.59
C VAL A 109 -12.61 4.52 -11.04
N ILE A 110 -11.52 3.79 -11.28
CA ILE A 110 -11.19 3.28 -12.62
C ILE A 110 -12.09 2.08 -12.94
N ALA A 111 -12.05 1.04 -12.10
CA ALA A 111 -12.83 -0.18 -12.26
C ALA A 111 -13.56 -0.52 -10.96
N ASP A 112 -14.87 -0.32 -10.92
CA ASP A 112 -15.71 -0.68 -9.78
C ASP A 112 -16.12 -2.15 -9.86
N VAL A 113 -15.29 -3.04 -9.31
CA VAL A 113 -15.50 -4.49 -9.36
C VAL A 113 -16.26 -4.95 -8.11
N ASN A 114 -17.25 -5.83 -8.28
CA ASN A 114 -18.03 -6.41 -7.16
C ASN A 114 -17.15 -7.07 -6.09
N VAL A 115 -16.02 -7.64 -6.53
CA VAL A 115 -15.07 -8.39 -5.72
C VAL A 115 -13.76 -7.62 -5.54
N GLY A 116 -13.87 -6.30 -5.29
CA GLY A 116 -12.75 -5.37 -5.31
C GLY A 116 -11.58 -5.77 -4.42
N ILE A 117 -11.83 -6.17 -3.18
CA ILE A 117 -10.75 -6.59 -2.26
C ILE A 117 -10.09 -7.92 -2.66
N LEU A 118 -10.86 -8.89 -3.18
CA LEU A 118 -10.28 -10.16 -3.61
C LEU A 118 -9.40 -9.95 -4.83
N PHE A 119 -9.73 -8.97 -5.68
CA PHE A 119 -8.84 -8.51 -6.74
C PHE A 119 -7.54 -7.93 -6.18
N VAL A 120 -7.60 -7.09 -5.14
CA VAL A 120 -6.41 -6.55 -4.47
C VAL A 120 -5.49 -7.68 -3.99
N PHE A 121 -6.02 -8.67 -3.26
CA PHE A 121 -5.21 -9.80 -2.78
C PHE A 121 -4.68 -10.69 -3.91
N ALA A 122 -5.53 -11.00 -4.89
CA ALA A 122 -5.13 -11.83 -6.02
C ALA A 122 -3.99 -11.19 -6.84
N ILE A 123 -4.00 -9.87 -6.98
CA ILE A 123 -2.93 -9.16 -7.69
C ILE A 123 -1.71 -8.97 -6.78
N ALA A 124 -1.88 -8.59 -5.51
CA ALA A 124 -0.78 -8.42 -4.57
C ALA A 124 0.08 -9.70 -4.43
N SER A 125 -0.54 -10.88 -4.38
CA SER A 125 0.17 -12.17 -4.33
C SER A 125 1.08 -12.41 -5.53
N LEU A 126 0.80 -11.80 -6.69
CA LEU A 126 1.67 -11.88 -7.86
C LEU A 126 3.00 -11.11 -7.66
N GLY A 127 3.01 -10.12 -6.76
CA GLY A 127 4.21 -9.34 -6.41
C GLY A 127 5.31 -10.22 -5.79
N VAL A 128 4.92 -11.27 -5.06
CA VAL A 128 5.85 -12.25 -4.46
C VAL A 128 6.75 -12.91 -5.51
N TYR A 129 6.19 -13.21 -6.69
CA TYR A 129 6.95 -13.82 -7.78
C TYR A 129 8.05 -12.88 -8.31
N GLY A 130 7.83 -11.57 -8.30
CA GLY A 130 8.85 -10.59 -8.71
C GLY A 130 10.13 -10.73 -7.88
N ILE A 131 9.99 -10.86 -6.57
CA ILE A 131 11.14 -10.99 -5.65
C ILE A 131 11.80 -12.37 -5.74
N VAL A 132 11.02 -13.44 -5.80
CA VAL A 132 11.53 -14.82 -5.85
C VAL A 132 12.28 -15.09 -7.15
N ILE A 133 11.65 -14.77 -8.28
CA ILE A 133 12.27 -14.92 -9.60
C ILE A 133 13.49 -14.00 -9.69
N GLY A 134 13.43 -12.82 -9.09
CA GLY A 134 14.54 -11.88 -9.02
C GLY A 134 15.78 -12.45 -8.36
N GLY A 135 15.61 -13.05 -7.18
CA GLY A 135 16.69 -13.70 -6.43
C GLY A 135 17.23 -14.96 -7.12
N TRP A 136 16.36 -15.77 -7.70
CA TRP A 136 16.76 -17.01 -8.41
C TRP A 136 17.47 -16.73 -9.74
N ALA A 137 16.95 -15.80 -10.55
CA ALA A 137 17.51 -15.48 -11.86
C ALA A 137 18.93 -14.90 -11.79
N SER A 138 19.28 -14.28 -10.65
CA SER A 138 20.59 -13.71 -10.37
C SER A 138 21.72 -14.75 -10.25
N ASN A 139 21.38 -16.04 -10.13
CA ASN A 139 22.32 -17.17 -10.03
C ASN A 139 23.46 -16.96 -9.00
N SER A 140 23.11 -16.40 -7.84
CA SER A 140 24.01 -16.15 -6.71
C SER A 140 23.36 -16.64 -5.41
N LYS A 141 24.17 -17.18 -4.50
CA LYS A 141 23.67 -17.87 -3.29
C LYS A 141 22.93 -16.93 -2.34
N TYR A 142 23.45 -15.72 -2.12
CA TYR A 142 22.84 -14.76 -1.19
C TYR A 142 21.53 -14.17 -1.71
N PRO A 143 21.44 -13.69 -2.97
CA PRO A 143 20.16 -13.25 -3.54
C PRO A 143 19.09 -14.34 -3.57
N PHE A 144 19.48 -15.59 -3.81
CA PHE A 144 18.54 -16.72 -3.76
C PHE A 144 17.96 -16.94 -2.35
N LEU A 145 18.81 -16.93 -1.31
CA LEU A 145 18.36 -17.02 0.07
C LEU A 145 17.47 -15.84 0.49
N GLY A 146 17.80 -14.63 0.02
CA GLY A 146 16.97 -13.44 0.23
C GLY A 146 15.59 -13.56 -0.41
N GLY A 147 15.53 -14.05 -1.65
CA GLY A 147 14.26 -14.31 -2.36
C GLY A 147 13.37 -15.33 -1.63
N ILE A 148 13.95 -16.45 -1.17
CA ILE A 148 13.19 -17.48 -0.43
C ILE A 148 12.64 -16.92 0.89
N ARG A 149 13.46 -16.19 1.65
CA ARG A 149 13.04 -15.59 2.93
C ARG A 149 11.93 -14.57 2.74
N SER A 150 12.04 -13.74 1.70
CA SER A 150 11.00 -12.78 1.32
C SER A 150 9.68 -13.46 0.99
N SER A 151 9.73 -14.54 0.20
CA SER A 151 8.54 -15.32 -0.15
C SER A 151 7.83 -15.87 1.07
N ALA A 152 8.58 -16.49 1.99
CA ALA A 152 8.03 -17.05 3.20
C ALA A 152 7.40 -15.98 4.11
N GLN A 153 8.02 -14.81 4.20
CA GLN A 153 7.48 -13.65 4.91
C GLN A 153 6.17 -13.17 4.28
N MET A 154 6.19 -12.79 3.00
CA MET A 154 5.02 -12.20 2.34
C MET A 154 3.82 -13.15 2.39
N LEU A 155 4.02 -14.45 2.08
CA LEU A 155 2.96 -15.46 2.17
C LEU A 155 2.36 -15.59 3.59
N SER A 156 3.20 -15.49 4.63
CA SER A 156 2.72 -15.60 6.02
C SER A 156 1.86 -14.38 6.42
N TYR A 157 2.23 -13.19 5.95
CA TYR A 157 1.52 -11.97 6.28
C TYR A 157 0.31 -11.72 5.37
N GLU A 158 0.28 -12.29 4.18
CA GLU A 158 -0.89 -12.27 3.29
C GLU A 158 -2.11 -12.96 3.93
N LEU A 159 -1.89 -14.09 4.62
CA LEU A 159 -2.95 -14.75 5.40
C LEU A 159 -3.51 -13.83 6.50
N SER A 160 -2.62 -13.13 7.20
CA SER A 160 -3.01 -12.18 8.26
C SER A 160 -3.76 -10.97 7.68
N LEU A 161 -3.34 -10.45 6.53
CA LEU A 161 -4.04 -9.39 5.80
C LEU A 161 -5.45 -9.85 5.42
N GLY A 162 -5.58 -11.03 4.82
CA GLY A 162 -6.87 -11.58 4.41
C GLY A 162 -7.85 -11.68 5.57
N LEU A 163 -7.42 -12.27 6.69
CA LEU A 163 -8.25 -12.41 7.89
C LEU A 163 -8.61 -11.06 8.52
N ALA A 164 -7.70 -10.08 8.51
CA ALA A 164 -7.93 -8.78 9.12
C ALA A 164 -9.01 -7.94 8.40
N VAL A 165 -9.30 -8.19 7.12
CA VAL A 165 -10.38 -7.45 6.41
C VAL A 165 -11.75 -8.13 6.52
N VAL A 166 -11.81 -9.42 6.88
CA VAL A 166 -13.10 -10.12 7.04
C VAL A 166 -14.06 -9.39 8.00
N PRO A 167 -13.64 -8.89 9.18
CA PRO A 167 -14.51 -8.13 10.07
C PRO A 167 -15.13 -6.88 9.41
N VAL A 168 -14.37 -6.17 8.56
CA VAL A 168 -14.85 -5.00 7.83
C VAL A 168 -16.01 -5.38 6.91
N PHE A 169 -15.87 -6.48 6.17
CA PHE A 169 -16.92 -6.93 5.24
C PHE A 169 -18.12 -7.58 5.91
N LEU A 170 -17.96 -8.20 7.08
CA LEU A 170 -19.09 -8.67 7.88
C LEU A 170 -20.02 -7.51 8.27
N VAL A 171 -19.44 -6.37 8.62
CA VAL A 171 -20.22 -5.16 8.96
C VAL A 171 -20.87 -4.54 7.72
N VAL A 172 -20.09 -4.32 6.65
CA VAL A 172 -20.56 -3.64 5.42
C VAL A 172 -21.53 -4.51 4.59
N GLY A 173 -21.33 -5.83 4.54
CA GLY A 173 -22.14 -6.77 3.74
C GLY A 173 -21.83 -6.76 2.23
N SER A 174 -20.73 -6.15 1.79
CA SER A 174 -20.32 -6.09 0.38
C SER A 174 -18.80 -6.08 0.24
N LEU A 175 -18.25 -6.78 -0.75
CA LEU A 175 -16.81 -6.85 -1.05
C LEU A 175 -16.32 -5.71 -1.97
N ARG A 176 -17.22 -4.83 -2.40
CA ARG A 176 -16.91 -3.69 -3.26
C ARG A 176 -16.33 -2.54 -2.43
N LEU A 177 -15.14 -2.05 -2.79
CA LEU A 177 -14.45 -0.98 -2.06
C LEU A 177 -15.25 0.33 -2.03
N THR A 178 -15.95 0.66 -3.12
CA THR A 178 -16.86 1.81 -3.17
C THR A 178 -17.99 1.71 -2.13
N SER A 179 -18.51 0.50 -1.89
CA SER A 179 -19.56 0.27 -0.88
C SER A 179 -19.02 0.42 0.54
N VAL A 180 -17.78 0.01 0.80
CA VAL A 180 -17.12 0.21 2.10
C VAL A 180 -17.02 1.70 2.43
N VAL A 181 -16.57 2.52 1.48
CA VAL A 181 -16.46 3.97 1.71
C VAL A 181 -17.83 4.61 1.93
N ARG A 182 -18.85 4.20 1.17
CA ARG A 182 -20.23 4.69 1.37
C ARG A 182 -20.79 4.32 2.74
N TYR A 183 -20.56 3.10 3.18
CA TYR A 183 -20.95 2.67 4.52
C TYR A 183 -20.32 3.55 5.61
N GLN A 184 -19.04 3.91 5.45
CA GLN A 184 -18.32 4.79 6.37
C GLN A 184 -18.75 6.27 6.30
N ILE A 185 -19.32 6.71 5.18
CA ILE A 185 -19.94 8.04 5.06
C ILE A 185 -21.21 8.11 5.89
N GLU A 186 -22.07 7.08 5.79
CA GLU A 186 -23.37 7.03 6.46
C GLU A 186 -23.25 6.75 7.96
N HIS A 187 -22.36 5.84 8.37
CA HIS A 187 -22.30 5.33 9.74
C HIS A 187 -21.14 5.91 10.58
N GLY A 188 -20.20 6.61 9.95
CA GLY A 188 -18.95 7.08 10.54
C GLY A 188 -17.74 6.22 10.17
N TRP A 189 -16.53 6.72 10.44
CA TRP A 189 -15.31 5.96 10.16
C TRP A 189 -15.12 4.81 11.15
N PHE A 190 -14.47 3.72 10.74
CA PHE A 190 -14.32 2.52 11.57
C PHE A 190 -13.34 2.72 12.73
N ILE A 191 -12.25 3.45 12.53
CA ILE A 191 -11.26 3.73 13.58
C ILE A 191 -11.79 4.73 14.60
N ALA A 192 -12.58 5.68 14.10
CA ALA A 192 -12.96 6.83 14.88
C ALA A 192 -14.40 7.21 14.53
N PRO A 193 -15.38 6.85 15.37
CA PRO A 193 -16.78 7.19 15.17
C PRO A 193 -17.02 8.68 15.49
N PHE A 194 -16.12 9.56 15.03
CA PHE A 194 -16.16 10.99 15.28
C PHE A 194 -17.32 11.69 14.54
N VAL A 195 -17.93 11.00 13.57
CA VAL A 195 -18.86 11.55 12.59
C VAL A 195 -20.09 10.64 12.54
N GLY A 196 -21.25 11.16 12.96
CA GLY A 196 -22.54 10.43 13.01
C GLY A 196 -23.16 10.40 14.41
N ASP A 197 -24.13 9.50 14.62
CA ASP A 197 -24.82 9.32 15.90
C ASP A 197 -23.86 8.87 17.02
N TRP A 198 -23.37 9.85 17.79
CA TRP A 198 -22.51 9.65 18.96
C TRP A 198 -23.22 8.88 20.10
N ALA A 199 -24.54 8.87 20.07
CA ALA A 199 -25.39 8.35 21.13
C ALA A 199 -25.50 6.81 21.16
N ASN A 200 -25.05 6.10 20.12
CA ASN A 200 -25.17 4.64 20.08
C ASN A 200 -23.94 3.95 20.72
N PRO A 201 -24.07 3.34 21.92
CA PRO A 201 -22.94 2.68 22.60
C PRO A 201 -22.40 1.48 21.82
N TRP A 202 -23.22 0.85 20.98
CA TRP A 202 -22.81 -0.30 20.17
C TRP A 202 -21.80 0.07 19.07
N LYS A 203 -21.78 1.33 18.60
CA LYS A 203 -20.75 1.83 17.67
C LYS A 203 -19.36 1.84 18.32
N TRP A 204 -19.29 2.24 19.59
CA TRP A 204 -18.04 2.25 20.35
C TRP A 204 -17.55 0.83 20.63
N LEU A 205 -18.47 -0.10 20.88
CA LEU A 205 -18.12 -1.51 21.02
C LEU A 205 -17.58 -2.10 19.72
N LEU A 206 -18.15 -1.75 18.55
CA LEU A 206 -17.62 -2.15 17.23
C LEU A 206 -16.31 -1.45 16.84
N ALA A 207 -15.97 -0.31 17.44
CA ALA A 207 -14.70 0.35 17.16
C ALA A 207 -13.50 -0.46 17.67
N ILE A 208 -13.62 -1.16 18.81
CA ILE A 208 -12.51 -1.96 19.38
C ILE A 208 -12.06 -3.07 18.40
N PRO A 209 -12.97 -3.92 17.87
CA PRO A 209 -12.62 -4.94 16.88
C PRO A 209 -12.11 -4.36 15.56
N MET A 210 -12.60 -3.18 15.17
CA MET A 210 -12.13 -2.50 13.97
C MET A 210 -10.72 -1.94 14.13
N ILE A 211 -10.37 -1.45 15.32
CA ILE A 211 -9.01 -1.03 15.64
C ILE A 211 -8.06 -2.24 15.63
N ILE A 212 -8.50 -3.39 16.17
CA ILE A 212 -7.71 -4.63 16.08
C ILE A 212 -7.48 -5.01 14.62
N SER A 213 -8.53 -5.00 13.79
CA SER A 213 -8.44 -5.26 12.35
C SER A 213 -7.48 -4.30 11.65
N PHE A 214 -7.59 -3.00 11.97
CA PHE A 214 -6.71 -1.96 11.43
C PHE A 214 -5.25 -2.21 11.82
N LEU A 215 -4.96 -2.49 13.09
CA LEU A 215 -3.60 -2.72 13.56
C LEU A 215 -2.98 -3.97 12.92
N VAL A 216 -3.72 -5.09 12.87
CA VAL A 216 -3.24 -6.30 12.22
C VAL A 216 -3.01 -6.05 10.73
N PHE A 217 -3.96 -5.42 10.05
CA PHE A 217 -3.85 -5.12 8.63
C PHE A 217 -2.68 -4.18 8.34
N MET A 218 -2.54 -3.09 9.10
CA MET A 218 -1.47 -2.11 8.95
C MET A 218 -0.10 -2.76 9.19
N ILE A 219 0.07 -3.52 10.27
CA ILE A 219 1.34 -4.18 10.57
C ILE A 219 1.68 -5.23 9.51
N ALA A 220 0.68 -5.99 9.04
CA ALA A 220 0.90 -6.95 7.97
C ALA A 220 1.24 -6.27 6.64
N MET A 221 0.69 -5.08 6.35
CA MET A 221 1.09 -4.27 5.20
C MET A 221 2.55 -3.79 5.27
N PHE A 222 3.10 -3.52 6.46
CA PHE A 222 4.54 -3.24 6.60
C PHE A 222 5.40 -4.45 6.22
N ALA A 223 4.97 -5.65 6.61
CA ALA A 223 5.66 -6.89 6.24
C ALA A 223 5.54 -7.19 4.75
N GLU A 224 4.38 -6.96 4.15
CA GLU A 224 4.15 -7.18 2.71
C GLU A 224 4.98 -6.24 1.83
N THR A 225 5.14 -4.99 2.26
CA THR A 225 5.92 -3.98 1.52
C THR A 225 7.43 -4.09 1.77
N ASN A 226 7.89 -5.10 2.53
CA ASN A 226 9.29 -5.32 2.89
C ASN A 226 9.98 -4.07 3.45
N ARG A 227 9.25 -3.27 4.24
CA ARG A 227 9.80 -2.06 4.88
C ARG A 227 10.22 -2.33 6.30
N LEU A 228 11.31 -1.68 6.73
CA LEU A 228 11.73 -1.60 8.13
C LEU A 228 10.52 -1.23 9.01
N PRO A 229 10.22 -1.98 10.08
CA PRO A 229 11.08 -2.94 10.79
C PRO A 229 11.08 -4.39 10.26
N PHE A 230 10.30 -4.68 9.21
CA PHE A 230 10.10 -6.01 8.61
C PHE A 230 10.84 -6.17 7.26
N ASP A 231 11.95 -5.48 7.09
CA ASP A 231 12.83 -5.61 5.93
C ASP A 231 13.91 -6.67 6.22
N LEU A 232 13.51 -7.92 6.06
CA LEU A 232 14.39 -9.10 6.12
C LEU A 232 14.99 -9.48 4.75
N PRO A 233 14.29 -9.27 3.62
CA PRO A 233 14.84 -9.60 2.31
C PRO A 233 16.07 -8.78 1.94
N GLU A 234 16.17 -7.52 2.35
CA GLU A 234 17.27 -6.62 1.99
C GLU A 234 18.28 -6.44 3.13
N ALA A 235 18.21 -7.26 4.18
CA ALA A 235 19.06 -7.13 5.36
C ALA A 235 20.56 -7.21 4.99
N GLU A 236 21.21 -6.05 4.87
CA GLU A 236 22.62 -5.92 4.48
C GLU A 236 23.58 -6.74 5.36
N GLN A 237 23.26 -6.84 6.66
CA GLN A 237 24.06 -7.55 7.65
C GLN A 237 24.06 -9.08 7.45
N GLU A 238 23.02 -9.64 6.85
CA GLU A 238 22.85 -11.09 6.68
C GLU A 238 22.97 -11.52 5.21
N LEU A 239 22.60 -10.65 4.27
CA LEU A 239 22.43 -10.99 2.85
C LEU A 239 23.12 -10.01 1.89
N ALA A 240 23.92 -9.05 2.40
CA ALA A 240 24.70 -8.09 1.60
C ALA A 240 23.89 -7.32 0.53
N GLY A 241 22.57 -7.19 0.72
CA GLY A 241 21.64 -6.52 -0.21
C GLY A 241 20.51 -7.40 -0.75
N GLY A 242 20.47 -8.70 -0.46
CA GLY A 242 19.29 -9.51 -0.75
C GLY A 242 19.05 -9.80 -2.24
N TYR A 243 17.78 -9.75 -2.67
CA TYR A 243 17.39 -10.10 -4.05
C TYR A 243 17.82 -9.06 -5.10
N ASN A 244 18.12 -7.83 -4.69
CA ASN A 244 18.41 -6.72 -5.60
C ASN A 244 19.93 -6.54 -5.87
N THR A 245 20.80 -7.30 -5.21
CA THR A 245 22.26 -7.07 -5.20
C THR A 245 22.92 -7.09 -6.58
N GLU A 246 22.46 -7.97 -7.48
CA GLU A 246 23.04 -8.09 -8.82
C GLU A 246 22.44 -7.07 -9.81
N TYR A 247 21.32 -6.42 -9.46
CA TYR A 247 20.60 -5.50 -10.34
C TYR A 247 21.26 -4.12 -10.39
N SER A 248 21.46 -3.62 -11.60
CA SER A 248 21.99 -2.27 -11.85
C SER A 248 20.95 -1.38 -12.53
N SER A 249 21.24 -0.08 -12.54
CA SER A 249 20.61 0.92 -13.41
C SER A 249 19.07 0.89 -13.35
N MET A 250 18.39 0.79 -14.48
CA MET A 250 16.94 0.83 -14.58
C MET A 250 16.24 -0.36 -13.91
N LYS A 251 16.83 -1.57 -13.95
CA LYS A 251 16.22 -2.74 -13.31
C LYS A 251 16.21 -2.63 -11.79
N PHE A 252 17.28 -2.08 -11.22
CA PHE A 252 17.31 -1.69 -9.81
C PHE A 252 16.23 -0.63 -9.52
N ALA A 253 16.14 0.41 -10.35
CA ALA A 253 15.14 1.47 -10.20
C ALA A 253 13.70 0.92 -10.18
N LEU A 254 13.41 -0.10 -10.99
CA LEU A 254 12.09 -0.74 -11.04
C LEU A 254 11.75 -1.47 -9.73
N TYR A 255 12.69 -2.13 -9.05
CA TYR A 255 12.39 -2.72 -7.73
C TYR A 255 12.01 -1.66 -6.70
N PHE A 256 12.77 -0.56 -6.61
CA PHE A 256 12.42 0.54 -5.71
C PHE A 256 11.09 1.18 -6.10
N LEU A 257 10.86 1.43 -7.39
CA LEU A 257 9.58 1.92 -7.88
C LEU A 257 8.44 1.01 -7.44
N GLY A 258 8.62 -0.31 -7.52
CA GLY A 258 7.66 -1.32 -7.10
C GLY A 258 7.38 -1.26 -5.60
N GLU A 259 8.40 -1.20 -4.74
CA GLU A 259 8.24 -1.10 -3.29
C GLU A 259 7.53 0.18 -2.85
N TYR A 260 7.93 1.33 -3.41
CA TYR A 260 7.27 2.60 -3.09
C TYR A 260 5.85 2.65 -3.66
N ALA A 261 5.60 2.07 -4.84
CA ALA A 261 4.26 1.93 -5.39
C ALA A 261 3.40 1.01 -4.50
N ALA A 262 3.93 -0.12 -4.04
CA ALA A 262 3.24 -1.03 -3.13
C ALA A 262 2.92 -0.36 -1.79
N MET A 263 3.82 0.47 -1.26
CA MET A 263 3.56 1.29 -0.07
C MET A 263 2.45 2.32 -0.28
N ILE A 264 2.43 3.02 -1.42
CA ILE A 264 1.36 3.97 -1.78
C ILE A 264 0.03 3.24 -1.92
N THR A 265 0.00 2.14 -2.68
CA THR A 265 -1.18 1.31 -2.91
C THR A 265 -1.71 0.73 -1.60
N GLY A 266 -0.82 0.19 -0.77
CA GLY A 266 -1.13 -0.32 0.57
C GLY A 266 -1.74 0.77 1.46
N SER A 267 -1.15 1.97 1.46
CA SER A 267 -1.69 3.14 2.17
C SER A 267 -3.07 3.54 1.65
N ALA A 268 -3.29 3.49 0.33
CA ALA A 268 -4.59 3.73 -0.29
C ALA A 268 -5.64 2.70 0.15
N VAL A 269 -5.27 1.42 0.21
CA VAL A 269 -6.16 0.34 0.70
C VAL A 269 -6.48 0.54 2.18
N ILE A 270 -5.51 0.90 3.02
CA ILE A 270 -5.75 1.23 4.43
C ILE A 270 -6.74 2.40 4.57
N VAL A 271 -6.55 3.47 3.81
CA VAL A 271 -7.41 4.66 3.85
C VAL A 271 -8.84 4.34 3.39
N THR A 272 -8.99 3.52 2.35
CA THR A 272 -10.32 3.09 1.86
C THR A 272 -11.02 2.13 2.80
N LEU A 273 -10.30 1.22 3.45
CA LEU A 273 -10.90 0.25 4.36
C LEU A 273 -11.26 0.87 5.71
N PHE A 274 -10.39 1.69 6.31
CA PHE A 274 -10.52 2.07 7.72
C PHE A 274 -10.79 3.57 7.97
N PHE A 275 -10.29 4.45 7.09
CA PHE A 275 -10.38 5.92 7.26
C PHE A 275 -11.44 6.59 6.38
N GLY A 276 -12.44 5.85 5.88
CA GLY A 276 -13.56 6.43 5.14
C GLY A 276 -13.19 6.99 3.76
N GLY A 277 -12.11 6.53 3.14
CA GLY A 277 -11.72 6.94 1.78
C GLY A 277 -11.62 8.46 1.63
N TRP A 278 -12.37 9.01 0.67
CA TRP A 278 -12.40 10.45 0.36
C TRP A 278 -13.28 11.30 1.28
N HIS A 279 -14.04 10.69 2.20
CA HIS A 279 -14.96 11.42 3.08
C HIS A 279 -14.20 12.24 4.13
N PHE A 280 -14.63 13.47 4.39
CA PHE A 280 -14.22 14.23 5.56
C PHE A 280 -15.43 14.91 6.20
N PRO A 281 -15.60 14.84 7.54
CA PRO A 281 -16.72 15.49 8.21
C PRO A 281 -16.83 16.97 7.83
N GLY A 282 -18.03 17.39 7.41
CA GLY A 282 -18.33 18.77 7.04
C GLY A 282 -18.03 19.16 5.59
N ILE A 283 -17.49 18.25 4.76
CA ILE A 283 -17.27 18.48 3.33
C ILE A 283 -18.37 17.76 2.53
N PRO A 284 -19.21 18.50 1.75
CA PRO A 284 -20.21 17.89 0.88
C PRO A 284 -19.62 16.99 -0.21
N ASP A 285 -20.41 16.03 -0.67
CA ASP A 285 -20.05 15.20 -1.82
C ASP A 285 -19.92 16.03 -3.12
N GLY A 286 -19.10 15.51 -4.05
CA GLY A 286 -18.83 16.15 -5.36
C GLY A 286 -20.04 16.31 -6.27
N SER A 287 -21.22 15.79 -5.87
CA SER A 287 -22.51 16.08 -6.51
C SER A 287 -22.93 17.55 -6.40
N HIS A 288 -22.43 18.27 -5.38
CA HIS A 288 -22.74 19.69 -5.15
C HIS A 288 -21.84 20.65 -5.93
N GLY A 289 -20.87 20.13 -6.69
CA GLY A 289 -19.99 20.93 -7.55
C GLY A 289 -18.64 20.28 -7.82
N TRP A 290 -18.04 20.63 -8.96
CA TRP A 290 -16.72 20.10 -9.36
C TRP A 290 -15.61 20.43 -8.35
N ILE A 291 -15.73 21.56 -7.64
CA ILE A 291 -14.80 21.98 -6.58
C ILE A 291 -14.84 20.98 -5.41
N PHE A 292 -16.02 20.58 -4.96
CA PHE A 292 -16.17 19.57 -3.90
C PHE A 292 -15.64 18.20 -4.35
N GLY A 293 -15.82 17.86 -5.64
CA GLY A 293 -15.20 16.68 -6.23
C GLY A 293 -13.66 16.69 -6.12
N LEU A 294 -13.02 17.83 -6.45
CA LEU A 294 -11.57 18.00 -6.31
C LEU A 294 -11.10 18.00 -4.86
N ILE A 295 -11.86 18.62 -3.95
CA ILE A 295 -11.55 18.60 -2.51
C ILE A 295 -11.57 17.16 -1.99
N ASN A 296 -12.58 16.36 -2.37
CA ASN A 296 -12.66 14.96 -1.96
C ASN A 296 -11.45 14.14 -2.47
N ILE A 297 -10.99 14.39 -3.69
CA ILE A 297 -9.76 13.79 -4.22
C ILE A 297 -8.54 14.24 -3.40
N ALA A 298 -8.42 15.53 -3.09
CA ALA A 298 -7.33 16.08 -2.29
C ALA A 298 -7.32 15.50 -0.86
N VAL A 299 -8.48 15.34 -0.23
CA VAL A 299 -8.64 14.70 1.08
C VAL A 299 -8.15 13.26 1.05
N PHE A 300 -8.53 12.50 0.02
CA PHE A 300 -8.06 11.13 -0.13
C PHE A 300 -6.53 11.06 -0.20
N PHE A 301 -5.91 11.86 -1.06
CA PHE A 301 -4.45 11.89 -1.18
C PHE A 301 -3.75 12.44 0.06
N ALA A 302 -4.36 13.40 0.78
CA ALA A 302 -3.84 13.88 2.05
C ALA A 302 -3.80 12.78 3.11
N LYS A 303 -4.86 11.97 3.22
CA LYS A 303 -4.87 10.80 4.12
C LYS A 303 -3.84 9.76 3.72
N VAL A 304 -3.70 9.48 2.42
CA VAL A 304 -2.65 8.58 1.92
C VAL A 304 -1.26 9.12 2.26
N ALA A 305 -1.02 10.43 2.11
CA ALA A 305 0.25 11.06 2.48
C ALA A 305 0.54 10.97 3.99
N VAL A 306 -0.48 11.12 4.85
CA VAL A 306 -0.36 10.91 6.29
C VAL A 306 0.02 9.45 6.60
N MET A 307 -0.60 8.49 5.93
CA MET A 307 -0.22 7.08 6.09
C MET A 307 1.20 6.82 5.62
N ILE A 308 1.62 7.35 4.46
CA ILE A 308 3.00 7.22 3.98
C ILE A 308 4.00 7.85 4.97
N PHE A 309 3.68 9.01 5.54
CA PHE A 309 4.48 9.62 6.59
C PHE A 309 4.58 8.70 7.82
N PHE A 310 3.48 8.06 8.21
CA PHE A 310 3.50 7.06 9.28
C PHE A 310 4.40 5.86 8.94
N PHE A 311 4.36 5.34 7.70
CA PHE A 311 5.29 4.30 7.23
C PHE A 311 6.76 4.73 7.38
N MET A 312 7.08 5.96 6.96
CA MET A 312 8.44 6.52 7.10
C MET A 312 8.82 6.71 8.57
N TRP A 313 7.92 7.18 9.41
CA TRP A 313 8.20 7.43 10.82
C TRP A 313 8.48 6.13 11.59
N VAL A 314 7.66 5.09 11.38
CA VAL A 314 7.84 3.77 12.00
C VAL A 314 9.21 3.17 11.65
N ARG A 315 9.64 3.30 10.38
CA ARG A 315 10.96 2.83 9.90
C ARG A 315 12.14 3.38 10.72
N TRP A 316 12.06 4.62 11.19
CA TRP A 316 13.15 5.27 11.93
C TRP A 316 12.97 5.26 13.45
N THR A 317 11.86 4.69 13.94
CA THR A 317 11.57 4.59 15.38
C THR A 317 11.86 3.19 15.92
N PHE A 318 11.54 2.15 15.17
CA PHE A 318 11.66 0.77 15.63
C PHE A 318 12.94 0.08 15.16
N PRO A 319 13.54 -0.78 15.99
CA PRO A 319 14.64 -1.64 15.57
C PRO A 319 14.15 -2.70 14.57
N ARG A 320 15.07 -3.19 13.75
CA ARG A 320 14.80 -4.30 12.82
C ARG A 320 14.54 -5.59 13.62
N PHE A 321 13.51 -6.34 13.23
CA PHE A 321 13.24 -7.65 13.81
C PHE A 321 14.09 -8.73 13.18
N ARG A 322 14.39 -9.80 13.92
CA ARG A 322 14.99 -11.02 13.37
C ARG A 322 13.93 -11.86 12.67
N TYR A 323 14.33 -12.61 11.63
CA TYR A 323 13.43 -13.48 10.86
C TYR A 323 12.60 -14.45 11.72
N ASP A 324 13.22 -15.13 12.67
CA ASP A 324 12.50 -16.07 13.55
C ASP A 324 11.42 -15.39 14.40
N GLN A 325 11.67 -14.15 14.83
CA GLN A 325 10.73 -13.36 15.64
C GLN A 325 9.56 -12.86 14.79
N LEU A 326 9.85 -12.41 13.58
CA LEU A 326 8.86 -11.95 12.61
C LEU A 326 7.90 -13.10 12.23
N MET A 327 8.44 -14.28 11.90
CA MET A 327 7.60 -15.43 11.56
C MET A 327 6.72 -15.88 12.74
N ARG A 328 7.26 -15.87 13.96
CA ARG A 328 6.48 -16.16 15.18
C ARG A 328 5.38 -15.12 15.42
N LEU A 329 5.66 -13.84 15.17
CA LEU A 329 4.68 -12.77 15.33
C LEU A 329 3.51 -12.92 14.34
N GLY A 330 3.80 -13.22 13.08
CA GLY A 330 2.76 -13.49 12.08
C GLY A 330 1.86 -14.67 12.45
N TRP A 331 2.47 -15.83 12.73
CA TRP A 331 1.73 -17.08 12.94
C TRP A 331 1.10 -17.24 14.32
N LEU A 332 1.79 -16.85 15.40
CA LEU A 332 1.29 -17.09 16.77
C LEU A 332 0.44 -15.94 17.31
N PHE A 333 0.58 -14.74 16.77
CA PHE A 333 -0.09 -13.55 17.30
C PHE A 333 -1.10 -12.98 16.30
N PHE A 334 -0.66 -12.56 15.11
CA PHE A 334 -1.56 -11.89 14.16
C PHE A 334 -2.62 -12.81 13.59
N PHE A 335 -2.26 -14.04 13.21
CA PHE A 335 -3.22 -15.03 12.75
C PHE A 335 -4.32 -15.30 13.80
N GLU A 336 -3.92 -15.61 15.03
CA GLU A 336 -4.84 -15.96 16.12
C GLU A 336 -5.75 -14.78 16.51
N ILE A 337 -5.17 -13.58 16.64
CA ILE A 337 -5.95 -12.37 16.97
C ILE A 337 -6.93 -12.03 15.86
N ALA A 338 -6.52 -12.10 14.59
CA ALA A 338 -7.42 -11.85 13.48
C ALA A 338 -8.59 -12.84 13.46
N LEU A 339 -8.32 -14.12 13.73
CA LEU A 339 -9.32 -15.18 13.78
C LEU A 339 -10.31 -14.98 14.92
N VAL A 340 -9.83 -14.72 16.14
CA VAL A 340 -10.69 -14.40 17.30
C VAL A 340 -11.53 -13.14 17.02
N ASN A 341 -10.95 -12.14 16.37
CA ASN A 341 -11.62 -10.88 16.06
C ASN A 341 -12.80 -11.07 15.09
N ILE A 342 -12.70 -12.00 14.14
CA ILE A 342 -13.81 -12.36 13.25
C ILE A 342 -15.02 -12.87 14.05
N PHE A 343 -14.80 -13.81 14.98
CA PHE A 343 -15.88 -14.35 15.82
C PHE A 343 -16.49 -13.28 16.72
N LEU A 344 -15.65 -12.41 17.27
CA LEU A 344 -16.10 -11.32 18.14
C LEU A 344 -16.97 -10.32 17.37
N VAL A 345 -16.60 -9.92 16.15
CA VAL A 345 -17.45 -9.07 15.31
C VAL A 345 -18.74 -9.76 14.91
N ALA A 346 -18.68 -11.05 14.54
CA ALA A 346 -19.88 -11.83 14.22
C ALA A 346 -20.88 -11.89 15.39
N ALA A 347 -20.39 -11.94 16.63
CA ALA A 347 -21.24 -11.93 17.83
C ALA A 347 -21.87 -10.55 18.12
N ILE A 348 -21.19 -9.45 17.77
CA ILE A 348 -21.68 -8.08 18.05
C ILE A 348 -22.69 -7.60 16.98
N ILE A 349 -22.51 -8.00 15.72
CA ILE A 349 -23.35 -7.53 14.59
C ILE A 349 -24.87 -7.66 14.83
N PRO A 350 -25.40 -8.77 15.38
CA PRO A 350 -26.84 -8.90 15.63
C PRO A 350 -27.40 -7.79 16.53
N PHE A 351 -26.66 -7.39 17.57
CA PHE A 351 -27.05 -6.33 18.52
C PHE A 351 -26.88 -4.92 17.94
N TYR A 352 -26.04 -4.78 16.91
CA TYR A 352 -25.85 -3.50 16.23
C TYR A 352 -26.91 -3.22 15.16
N ARG A 353 -27.46 -4.28 14.53
CA ARG A 353 -28.49 -4.18 13.49
C ARG A 353 -29.92 -4.26 14.02
N SER A 354 -30.11 -4.57 15.30
CA SER A 354 -31.41 -4.54 16.00
C SER A 354 -31.63 -3.17 16.65
#